data_AF-A0A9C9GNB3-F1
#
_entry.id   AF-A0A9C9GNB3-F1
#
_cell.length_a   1.000
_cell.length_b   1.000
_cell.length_c   1.000
_cell.angle_alpha   90.00
_cell.angle_beta   90.00
_cell.angle_gamma   90.00
#
_symmetry.space_group_name_H-M   'P 1'
#
loop_
_entity.id
_entity.type
_entity.pdbx_description
1 polymer ?
#
loop_
_entity_poly.entity_id
_entity_poly.type
_entity_poly.pdbx_seq_one_letter_code
_entity_poly.pdbx_strand_id
1 'polypeptide(L)'
;MMDIKIESESESETSETEHLCMSRRSFLLAGGGAVVLSTLPGMASAVKLVAREYPRVKIASLKDLKTDQPIDFSYPPNNPMSTFFIVKLGEEAGMGVGRKNDIVAFSNMCSHMGGPLNGTYKAEHKAMGPCPLHLTTFDLTRHGMVISGHATESLPQAQLEISHGNVYAVGVMGLIYGQHDNLA
;
A
#
# COMPACT_ATOMS: atom_id res chain seq x y z
N MET A 1 -30.09 -62.90 32.81
CA MET A 1 -29.38 -62.02 33.77
C MET A 1 -28.14 -61.48 33.10
N MET A 2 -28.23 -60.23 32.66
CA MET A 2 -27.14 -59.30 32.40
C MET A 2 -27.81 -57.97 32.11
N ASP A 3 -28.13 -57.26 33.19
CA ASP A 3 -28.68 -55.91 33.19
C ASP A 3 -27.60 -54.93 32.73
N ILE A 4 -27.81 -54.29 31.58
CA ILE A 4 -26.97 -53.20 31.11
C ILE A 4 -27.47 -51.92 31.77
N LYS A 5 -26.70 -51.44 32.75
CA LYS A 5 -26.85 -50.13 33.38
C LYS A 5 -26.46 -49.05 32.37
N ILE A 6 -27.38 -48.14 32.09
CA ILE A 6 -27.10 -46.85 31.43
C ILE A 6 -26.83 -45.86 32.56
N GLU A 7 -25.61 -45.31 32.63
CA GLU A 7 -25.27 -44.22 33.54
C GLU A 7 -25.22 -42.88 32.77
N SER A 8 -25.79 -41.87 33.40
CA SER A 8 -26.07 -40.52 32.94
C SER A 8 -24.89 -39.56 33.13
N GLU A 9 -24.82 -38.59 32.20
CA GLU A 9 -24.28 -37.23 32.33
C GLU A 9 -22.82 -37.02 32.76
N SER A 10 -22.05 -36.43 31.81
CA SER A 10 -21.08 -35.39 32.14
C SER A 10 -21.11 -34.33 31.04
N GLU A 11 -21.78 -33.22 31.29
CA GLU A 11 -21.70 -32.02 30.45
C GLU A 11 -20.25 -31.50 30.50
N SER A 12 -19.56 -31.52 29.37
CA SER A 12 -18.28 -30.83 29.22
C SER A 12 -18.57 -29.38 28.85
N GLU A 13 -18.27 -28.45 29.77
CA GLU A 13 -18.32 -27.01 29.54
C GLU A 13 -17.50 -26.63 28.30
N THR A 14 -18.20 -26.28 27.22
CA THR A 14 -17.59 -25.62 26.06
C THR A 14 -17.33 -24.18 26.46
N SER A 15 -16.06 -23.83 26.63
CA SER A 15 -15.61 -22.43 26.71
C SER A 15 -15.98 -21.71 25.41
N GLU A 16 -17.12 -21.03 25.42
CA GLU A 16 -17.54 -20.13 24.35
C GLU A 16 -16.55 -18.96 24.28
N THR A 17 -15.68 -19.00 23.29
CA THR A 17 -14.96 -17.81 22.85
C THR A 17 -16.00 -16.89 22.23
N GLU A 18 -16.53 -15.96 23.02
CA GLU A 18 -17.40 -14.86 22.61
C GLU A 18 -16.81 -14.14 21.40
N HIS A 19 -17.25 -14.54 20.21
CA HIS A 19 -16.93 -13.84 18.98
C HIS A 19 -17.72 -12.53 19.03
N LEU A 20 -17.06 -11.44 19.40
CA LEU A 20 -17.65 -10.09 19.43
C LEU A 20 -18.10 -9.70 18.01
N CYS A 21 -19.30 -10.14 17.63
CA CYS A 21 -19.92 -9.84 16.36
C CYS A 21 -20.53 -8.44 16.47
N MET A 22 -19.67 -7.42 16.45
CA MET A 22 -20.13 -6.05 16.49
C MET A 22 -20.83 -5.71 15.16
N SER A 23 -22.12 -5.36 15.24
CA SER A 23 -22.85 -4.90 14.05
C SER A 23 -22.21 -3.63 13.48
N ARG A 24 -22.27 -3.43 12.16
CA ARG A 24 -21.79 -2.18 11.53
C ARG A 24 -22.41 -0.93 12.16
N ARG A 25 -23.68 -1.01 12.55
CA ARG A 25 -24.38 0.08 13.24
C ARG A 25 -23.80 0.33 14.63
N SER A 26 -23.53 -0.72 15.40
CA SER A 26 -22.89 -0.61 16.73
C SER A 26 -21.47 -0.04 16.62
N PHE A 27 -20.70 -0.46 15.61
CA PHE A 27 -19.38 0.11 15.33
C PHE A 27 -19.45 1.60 14.99
N LEU A 28 -20.38 2.00 14.12
CA LEU A 28 -20.54 3.41 13.73
C LEU A 28 -21.09 4.28 14.87
N LEU A 29 -22.01 3.77 15.69
CA LEU A 29 -22.53 4.49 16.85
C LEU A 29 -21.48 4.62 17.97
N ALA A 30 -20.74 3.55 18.26
CA ALA A 30 -19.64 3.58 19.22
C ALA A 30 -18.51 4.50 18.74
N GLY A 31 -18.14 4.42 17.47
CA GLY A 31 -17.13 5.29 16.85
C GLY A 31 -17.58 6.76 16.77
N GLY A 32 -18.83 7.02 16.39
CA GLY A 32 -19.38 8.37 16.29
C GLY A 32 -19.53 9.07 17.64
N GLY A 33 -19.93 8.33 18.69
CA GLY A 33 -19.99 8.86 20.06
C GLY A 33 -18.61 9.23 20.62
N ALA A 34 -17.59 8.41 20.35
CA ALA A 34 -16.22 8.64 20.81
C ALA A 34 -15.61 9.95 20.26
N VAL A 35 -15.97 10.36 19.04
CA VAL A 35 -15.49 11.62 18.42
C VAL A 35 -16.10 12.86 19.07
N VAL A 36 -17.34 12.79 19.58
CA VAL A 36 -17.95 13.94 20.27
C VAL A 36 -17.29 14.17 21.64
N LEU A 37 -17.00 13.10 22.38
CA LEU A 37 -16.33 13.17 23.68
C LEU A 37 -14.88 13.70 23.61
N SER A 38 -14.17 13.52 22.49
CA SER A 38 -12.79 14.01 22.34
C SER A 38 -12.69 15.53 22.18
N THR A 39 -13.82 16.23 22.02
CA THR A 39 -13.88 17.71 22.01
C THR A 39 -14.06 18.34 23.40
N LEU A 40 -14.33 17.52 24.43
CA LEU A 40 -14.41 17.98 25.82
C LEU A 40 -13.00 18.19 26.40
N PRO A 41 -12.69 19.38 26.95
CA PRO A 41 -11.40 19.63 27.60
C PRO A 41 -11.14 18.59 28.70
N GLY A 42 -10.02 17.85 28.60
CA GLY A 42 -9.62 16.84 29.58
C GLY A 42 -10.11 15.41 29.32
N MET A 43 -10.91 15.16 28.28
CA MET A 43 -11.36 13.80 27.88
C MET A 43 -10.85 13.37 26.50
N ALA A 44 -9.87 14.09 25.94
CA ALA A 44 -9.20 13.68 24.71
C ALA A 44 -8.40 12.40 24.95
N SER A 45 -9.03 11.24 24.82
CA SER A 45 -8.32 10.01 24.50
C SER A 45 -7.60 10.28 23.20
N ALA A 46 -6.27 10.35 23.28
CA ALA A 46 -5.42 10.44 22.10
C ALA A 46 -5.68 9.19 21.27
N VAL A 47 -6.53 9.30 20.25
CA VAL A 47 -6.51 8.38 19.13
C VAL A 47 -5.15 8.59 18.50
N LYS A 48 -4.18 7.79 18.94
CA LYS A 48 -2.85 7.77 18.37
C LYS A 48 -3.05 7.17 16.98
N LEU A 49 -3.32 8.02 16.00
CA LEU A 49 -3.17 7.66 14.60
C LEU A 49 -1.68 7.30 14.48
N VAL A 50 -1.38 6.01 14.53
CA VAL A 50 -0.03 5.52 14.32
C VAL A 50 0.23 5.68 12.83
N ALA A 51 0.60 6.90 12.43
CA ALA A 51 1.26 7.11 11.16
C ALA A 51 2.51 6.24 11.22
N ARG A 52 2.53 5.17 10.42
CA ARG A 52 3.71 4.30 10.32
C ARG A 52 4.83 5.14 9.73
N GLU A 53 5.94 5.22 10.46
CA GLU A 53 7.13 5.91 10.00
C GLU A 53 7.85 5.02 8.99
N TYR A 54 7.78 5.40 7.73
CA TYR A 54 8.56 4.76 6.68
C TYR A 54 10.02 5.26 6.74
N PRO A 55 11.00 4.38 6.49
CA PRO A 55 12.39 4.79 6.47
C PRO A 55 12.65 5.73 5.29
N ARG A 56 13.48 6.75 5.53
CA ARG A 56 13.93 7.68 4.50
C ARG A 56 15.17 7.13 3.79
N VAL A 57 15.02 6.73 2.54
CA VAL A 57 16.09 6.07 1.76
C VAL A 57 16.45 6.89 0.55
N LYS A 58 17.73 7.18 0.33
CA LYS A 58 18.20 7.83 -0.91
C LYS A 58 18.09 6.83 -2.06
N ILE A 59 17.38 7.20 -3.13
CA ILE A 59 17.12 6.32 -4.28
C ILE A 59 17.80 6.81 -5.57
N ALA A 60 18.03 8.12 -5.72
CA ALA A 60 18.67 8.69 -6.90
C ALA A 60 19.31 10.05 -6.62
N SER A 61 20.19 10.49 -7.52
CA SER A 61 20.58 11.90 -7.67
C SER A 61 19.73 12.55 -8.76
N LEU A 62 19.35 13.82 -8.60
CA LEU A 62 18.63 14.54 -9.66
C LEU A 62 19.42 14.64 -10.97
N LYS A 63 20.75 14.58 -10.89
CA LYS A 63 21.63 14.64 -12.07
C LYS A 63 21.57 13.37 -12.90
N ASP A 64 21.21 12.24 -12.28
CA ASP A 64 21.20 10.94 -12.93
C ASP A 64 19.84 10.65 -13.60
N LEU A 65 18.80 11.39 -13.21
CA LEU A 65 17.44 11.26 -13.77
C LEU A 65 17.33 11.89 -15.15
N LYS A 66 17.38 11.04 -16.18
CA LYS A 66 17.05 11.39 -17.56
C LYS A 66 15.56 11.19 -17.81
N THR A 67 14.99 12.06 -18.64
CA THR A 67 13.58 11.94 -19.04
C THR A 67 13.34 10.58 -19.70
N ASP A 68 12.24 9.92 -19.31
CA ASP A 68 11.80 8.62 -19.83
C ASP A 68 12.80 7.47 -19.69
N GLN A 69 13.73 7.57 -18.74
CA GLN A 69 14.66 6.48 -18.41
C GLN A 69 14.43 6.03 -16.96
N PRO A 70 13.62 4.97 -16.75
CA PRO A 70 13.41 4.38 -15.43
C PRO A 70 14.72 3.88 -14.80
N ILE A 71 14.84 4.06 -13.49
CA ILE A 71 15.94 3.50 -12.69
C ILE A 71 15.33 2.65 -11.57
N ASP A 72 15.71 1.37 -11.51
CA ASP A 72 15.22 0.45 -10.49
C ASP A 72 15.90 0.68 -9.13
N PHE A 73 15.16 0.48 -8.05
CA PHE A 73 15.63 0.51 -6.67
C PHE A 73 14.77 -0.40 -5.77
N SER A 74 15.20 -0.65 -4.54
CA SER A 74 14.43 -1.40 -3.54
C SER A 74 13.90 -0.49 -2.45
N TYR A 75 12.63 -0.65 -2.10
CA TYR A 75 11.97 0.11 -1.05
C TYR A 75 10.65 -0.54 -0.64
N PRO A 76 10.26 -0.59 0.64
CA PRO A 76 11.07 -0.29 1.83
C PRO A 76 12.33 -1.17 1.93
N PRO A 77 13.36 -0.76 2.68
CA PRO A 77 14.59 -1.52 2.82
C PRO A 77 14.33 -2.87 3.51
N ASN A 78 15.24 -3.82 3.33
CA ASN A 78 15.20 -5.17 3.92
C ASN A 78 14.07 -6.08 3.41
N ASN A 79 13.31 -5.66 2.39
CA ASN A 79 12.38 -6.54 1.69
C ASN A 79 12.86 -6.80 0.25
N PRO A 80 13.45 -7.98 -0.04
CA PRO A 80 14.00 -8.27 -1.37
C PRO A 80 12.93 -8.40 -2.46
N MET A 81 11.66 -8.64 -2.09
CA MET A 81 10.54 -8.72 -3.02
C MET A 81 9.99 -7.33 -3.38
N SER A 82 10.38 -6.30 -2.63
CA SER A 82 9.86 -4.95 -2.77
C SER A 82 10.74 -4.10 -3.69
N THR A 83 10.49 -4.25 -4.99
CA THR A 83 11.22 -3.53 -6.05
C THR A 83 10.36 -2.42 -6.65
N PHE A 84 10.99 -1.28 -6.90
CA PHE A 84 10.37 -0.06 -7.42
C PHE A 84 11.24 0.50 -8.54
N PHE A 85 10.69 1.42 -9.32
CA PHE A 85 11.43 2.22 -10.27
C PHE A 85 11.10 3.70 -10.09
N ILE A 86 12.08 4.57 -10.30
CA ILE A 86 11.91 6.03 -10.38
C ILE A 86 12.04 6.45 -11.84
N VAL A 87 11.16 7.33 -12.30
CA VAL A 87 11.20 7.88 -13.66
C VAL A 87 10.87 9.36 -13.64
N LYS A 88 11.59 10.11 -14.49
CA LYS A 88 11.23 11.48 -14.83
C LYS A 88 10.39 11.45 -16.11
N LEU A 89 9.09 11.70 -15.99
CA LEU A 89 8.13 11.58 -17.09
C LEU A 89 8.28 12.72 -18.12
N GLY A 90 8.74 13.90 -17.69
CA GLY A 90 8.82 15.08 -18.55
C GLY A 90 7.52 15.89 -18.63
N GLU A 91 6.45 15.42 -18.01
CA GLU A 91 5.18 16.11 -17.82
C GLU A 91 4.67 15.96 -16.37
N GLU A 92 3.77 16.85 -15.97
CA GLU A 92 3.24 16.89 -14.61
C GLU A 92 2.47 15.61 -14.26
N ALA A 93 2.71 15.10 -13.06
CA ALA A 93 2.11 13.87 -12.56
C ALA A 93 1.67 13.98 -11.11
N GLY A 94 0.63 13.21 -10.76
CA GLY A 94 0.14 13.09 -9.40
C GLY A 94 1.23 12.58 -8.45
N MET A 95 1.42 13.28 -7.33
CA MET A 95 2.53 13.05 -6.38
C MET A 95 3.94 13.14 -6.99
N GLY A 96 4.07 13.74 -8.17
CA GLY A 96 5.37 14.01 -8.76
C GLY A 96 6.12 15.11 -7.99
N VAL A 97 7.44 14.94 -7.88
CA VAL A 97 8.34 15.93 -7.25
C VAL A 97 9.21 16.63 -8.30
N GLY A 98 9.93 17.66 -7.85
CA GLY A 98 10.80 18.47 -8.72
C GLY A 98 10.06 19.68 -9.28
N ARG A 99 10.77 20.51 -10.05
CA ARG A 99 10.25 21.82 -10.51
C ARG A 99 9.02 21.72 -11.41
N LYS A 100 8.80 20.57 -12.06
CA LYS A 100 7.67 20.31 -12.98
C LYS A 100 6.70 19.28 -12.42
N ASN A 101 6.89 18.83 -11.18
CA ASN A 101 6.14 17.70 -10.60
C ASN A 101 6.15 16.46 -11.52
N ASP A 102 7.29 16.18 -12.16
CA ASP A 102 7.41 15.17 -13.23
C ASP A 102 8.24 13.94 -12.82
N ILE A 103 8.73 13.90 -11.58
CA ILE A 103 9.52 12.78 -11.06
C ILE A 103 8.64 11.95 -10.14
N VAL A 104 8.39 10.71 -10.52
CA VAL A 104 7.52 9.75 -9.81
C VAL A 104 8.23 8.42 -9.63
N ALA A 105 7.76 7.61 -8.68
CA ALA A 105 8.27 6.26 -8.50
C ALA A 105 7.14 5.29 -8.15
N PHE A 106 7.20 4.08 -8.71
CA PHE A 106 6.15 3.07 -8.58
C PHE A 106 6.73 1.67 -8.37
N SER A 107 5.92 0.78 -7.82
CA SER A 107 6.23 -0.64 -7.67
C SER A 107 6.44 -1.31 -9.03
N ASN A 108 7.42 -2.20 -9.12
CA ASN A 108 7.63 -3.09 -10.26
C ASN A 108 6.71 -4.33 -10.23
N MET A 109 5.93 -4.51 -9.17
CA MET A 109 5.00 -5.62 -9.01
C MET A 109 3.59 -5.17 -9.34
N CYS A 110 2.97 -5.82 -10.33
CA CYS A 110 1.58 -5.61 -10.70
C CYS A 110 0.65 -5.88 -9.50
N SER A 111 -0.22 -4.92 -9.17
CA SER A 111 -1.18 -5.01 -8.05
C SER A 111 -2.23 -6.13 -8.20
N HIS A 112 -2.36 -6.75 -9.37
CA HIS A 112 -3.27 -7.87 -9.58
C HIS A 112 -2.78 -9.17 -8.91
N MET A 113 -1.80 -9.83 -9.53
CA MET A 113 -1.25 -11.13 -9.09
C MET A 113 0.29 -11.12 -9.09
N GLY A 114 0.91 -9.95 -8.89
CA GLY A 114 2.36 -9.83 -8.73
C GLY A 114 3.16 -10.04 -10.00
N GLY A 115 2.55 -9.88 -11.18
CA GLY A 115 3.28 -9.96 -12.44
C GLY A 115 4.40 -8.93 -12.51
N PRO A 116 5.58 -9.29 -13.07
CA PRO A 116 6.71 -8.37 -13.16
C PRO A 116 6.43 -7.31 -14.22
N LEU A 117 6.65 -6.04 -13.87
CA LEU A 117 6.47 -4.90 -14.77
C LEU A 117 7.80 -4.35 -15.29
N ASN A 118 8.96 -4.78 -14.78
CA ASN A 118 10.27 -4.30 -15.23
C ASN A 118 10.39 -4.34 -16.76
N GLY A 119 10.85 -3.24 -17.35
CA GLY A 119 11.02 -3.11 -18.80
C GLY A 119 9.72 -2.93 -19.60
N THR A 120 8.56 -2.81 -18.96
CA THR A 120 7.27 -2.60 -19.65
C THR A 120 6.88 -1.12 -19.78
N TYR A 121 7.72 -0.18 -19.34
CA TYR A 121 7.45 1.26 -19.44
C TYR A 121 7.21 1.71 -20.90
N LYS A 122 6.18 2.54 -21.10
CA LYS A 122 5.78 3.12 -22.40
C LYS A 122 5.94 4.63 -22.34
N ALA A 123 7.09 5.13 -22.79
CA ALA A 123 7.45 6.56 -22.75
C ALA A 123 6.45 7.46 -23.50
N GLU A 124 5.86 7.00 -24.60
CA GLU A 124 4.88 7.75 -25.39
C GLU A 124 3.57 8.01 -24.61
N HIS A 125 3.21 7.11 -23.70
CA HIS A 125 1.93 7.15 -22.99
C HIS A 125 2.08 7.39 -21.49
N LYS A 126 3.32 7.56 -21.01
CA LYS A 126 3.68 7.58 -19.57
C LYS A 126 2.99 6.46 -18.79
N ALA A 127 2.97 5.28 -19.39
CA ALA A 127 2.24 4.14 -18.87
C ALA A 127 3.19 3.01 -18.48
N MET A 128 2.80 2.20 -17.51
CA MET A 128 3.48 0.96 -17.15
C MET A 128 2.63 -0.23 -17.57
N GLY A 129 3.24 -1.22 -18.21
CA GLY A 129 2.56 -2.36 -18.80
C GLY A 129 2.44 -2.28 -20.33
N PRO A 130 1.62 -3.11 -20.97
CA PRO A 130 0.76 -4.12 -20.34
C PRO A 130 1.57 -5.15 -19.56
N CYS A 131 1.07 -5.52 -18.37
CA CYS A 131 1.63 -6.60 -17.56
C CYS A 131 1.62 -7.90 -18.37
N PRO A 132 2.75 -8.64 -18.43
CA PRO A 132 2.86 -9.80 -19.31
C PRO A 132 1.94 -10.96 -18.93
N LEU A 133 1.40 -10.97 -17.71
CA LEU A 133 0.52 -12.05 -17.26
C LEU A 133 -0.92 -11.88 -17.74
N HIS A 134 -1.52 -10.70 -17.49
CA HIS A 134 -2.96 -10.46 -17.71
C HIS A 134 -3.27 -9.06 -18.27
N LEU A 135 -2.27 -8.44 -18.92
CA LEU A 135 -2.39 -7.21 -19.71
C LEU A 135 -2.84 -5.95 -18.95
N THR A 136 -2.71 -5.94 -17.62
CA THR A 136 -2.97 -4.72 -16.84
C THR A 136 -1.99 -3.61 -17.23
N THR A 137 -2.51 -2.43 -17.56
CA THR A 137 -1.73 -1.24 -17.88
C THR A 137 -2.10 -0.11 -16.92
N PHE A 138 -1.12 0.67 -16.46
CA PHE A 138 -1.27 1.71 -15.45
C PHE A 138 -0.80 3.07 -15.98
N ASP A 139 -1.52 4.14 -15.67
CA ASP A 139 -1.19 5.53 -16.00
C ASP A 139 -0.30 6.15 -14.91
N LEU A 140 0.96 6.44 -15.23
CA LEU A 140 1.92 6.97 -14.25
C LEU A 140 1.75 8.48 -14.00
N THR A 141 1.03 9.19 -14.86
CA THR A 141 0.70 10.61 -14.63
C THR A 141 -0.44 10.76 -13.62
N ARG A 142 -1.26 9.72 -13.45
CA ARG A 142 -2.47 9.72 -12.62
C ARG A 142 -2.41 8.68 -11.50
N HIS A 143 -1.38 8.77 -10.65
CA HIS A 143 -1.21 7.92 -9.45
C HIS A 143 -1.17 6.40 -9.72
N GLY A 144 -0.74 5.98 -10.93
CA GLY A 144 -0.70 4.57 -11.28
C GLY A 144 -2.09 3.98 -11.52
N MET A 145 -3.09 4.79 -11.86
CA MET A 145 -4.47 4.35 -12.10
C MET A 145 -4.52 3.29 -13.21
N VAL A 146 -5.36 2.27 -13.02
CA VAL A 146 -5.57 1.22 -14.03
C VAL A 146 -6.23 1.83 -15.28
N ILE A 147 -5.54 1.74 -16.41
CA ILE A 147 -6.08 2.10 -17.73
C ILE A 147 -6.96 0.95 -18.25
N SER A 148 -6.44 -0.28 -18.17
CA SER A 148 -7.09 -1.50 -18.62
C SER A 148 -6.53 -2.71 -17.88
N GLY A 149 -7.31 -3.78 -17.73
CA GLY A 149 -6.88 -5.08 -17.20
C GLY A 149 -7.58 -5.50 -15.92
N HIS A 150 -6.95 -6.38 -15.15
CA HIS A 150 -7.58 -7.10 -14.03
C HIS A 150 -7.21 -6.58 -12.64
N ALA A 151 -6.23 -5.68 -12.52
CA ALA A 151 -5.94 -5.10 -11.21
C ALA A 151 -7.13 -4.27 -10.73
N THR A 152 -7.50 -4.44 -9.47
CA THR A 152 -8.57 -3.66 -8.82
C THR A 152 -8.04 -2.44 -8.07
N GLU A 153 -6.72 -2.28 -8.02
CA GLU A 153 -6.03 -1.20 -7.32
C GLU A 153 -4.99 -0.56 -8.23
N SER A 154 -4.74 0.74 -8.01
CA SER A 154 -3.66 1.46 -8.70
C SER A 154 -2.30 0.84 -8.37
N LEU A 155 -1.31 1.07 -9.23
CA LEU A 155 0.05 0.62 -8.98
C LEU A 155 0.61 1.34 -7.74
N PRO A 156 1.13 0.65 -6.72
CA PRO A 156 1.66 1.29 -5.52
C PRO A 156 2.72 2.34 -5.87
N GLN A 157 2.56 3.54 -5.33
CA GLN A 157 3.39 4.71 -5.64
C GLN A 157 4.28 5.05 -4.45
N ALA A 158 5.59 5.16 -4.64
CA ALA A 158 6.48 5.65 -3.59
C ALA A 158 6.33 7.15 -3.41
N GLN A 159 6.20 7.61 -2.17
CA GLN A 159 6.24 9.02 -1.81
C GLN A 159 7.69 9.50 -1.83
N LEU A 160 7.93 10.62 -2.51
CA LEU A 160 9.27 11.14 -2.76
C LEU A 160 9.52 12.48 -2.06
N GLU A 161 10.77 12.72 -1.71
CA GLU A 161 11.29 14.02 -1.27
C GLU A 161 12.57 14.37 -2.01
N ILE A 162 12.78 15.67 -2.25
CA ILE A 162 14.04 16.18 -2.79
C ILE A 162 14.77 16.94 -1.69
N SER A 163 16.05 16.60 -1.47
CA SER A 163 16.91 17.32 -0.54
C SER A 163 18.35 17.34 -1.06
N HIS A 164 18.95 18.53 -1.09
CA HIS A 164 20.35 18.73 -1.50
C HIS A 164 20.72 18.05 -2.84
N GLY A 165 19.83 18.13 -3.83
CA GLY A 165 20.05 17.54 -5.16
C GLY A 165 19.87 16.02 -5.26
N ASN A 166 19.42 15.36 -4.19
CA ASN A 166 19.12 13.93 -4.17
C ASN A 166 17.61 13.69 -3.99
N VAL A 167 17.15 12.53 -4.47
CA VAL A 167 15.77 12.06 -4.31
C VAL A 167 15.74 10.94 -3.28
N TYR A 168 14.77 11.01 -2.37
CA TYR A 168 14.55 10.06 -1.30
C TYR A 168 13.15 9.46 -1.42
N ALA A 169 13.03 8.15 -1.18
CA ALA A 169 11.75 7.51 -0.88
C ALA A 169 11.47 7.62 0.62
N VAL A 170 10.26 8.04 0.98
CA VAL A 170 9.84 8.33 2.37
C VAL A 170 8.49 7.72 2.75
N GLY A 171 7.86 6.98 1.84
CA GLY A 171 6.59 6.33 2.07
C GLY A 171 6.11 5.56 0.84
N VAL A 172 5.01 4.83 0.99
CA VAL A 172 4.31 4.18 -0.11
C VAL A 172 2.82 4.46 0.01
N MET A 173 2.22 4.94 -1.07
CA MET A 173 0.77 5.00 -1.24
C MET A 173 0.31 3.71 -1.93
N GLY A 174 -0.57 2.97 -1.26
CA GLY A 174 -1.02 1.63 -1.66
C GLY A 174 -0.27 0.51 -0.93
N LEU A 175 -0.82 -0.71 -1.03
CA LEU A 175 -0.22 -1.91 -0.46
C LEU A 175 0.61 -2.61 -1.53
N ILE A 176 1.86 -2.93 -1.22
CA ILE A 176 2.74 -3.66 -2.15
C ILE A 176 2.19 -5.08 -2.30
N TYR A 177 2.06 -5.54 -3.54
CA TYR A 177 1.52 -6.87 -3.82
C TYR A 177 2.25 -7.95 -3.02
N GLY A 178 1.48 -8.88 -2.45
CA GLY A 178 2.01 -9.99 -1.66
C GLY A 178 2.40 -9.62 -0.23
N GLN A 179 2.17 -8.36 0.20
CA GLN A 179 2.41 -7.92 1.57
C GLN A 179 1.09 -7.65 2.28
N HIS A 180 1.07 -7.90 3.59
CA HIS A 180 -0.04 -7.51 4.49
C HIS A 180 0.27 -6.20 5.23
N ASP A 181 1.55 -5.85 5.32
CA ASP A 181 2.09 -4.59 5.81
C ASP A 181 3.36 -4.31 5.00
N ASN A 182 3.49 -3.09 4.45
CA ASN A 182 4.64 -2.71 3.63
C ASN A 182 5.97 -2.69 4.42
N LEU A 183 5.91 -2.63 5.76
CA LEU A 183 7.07 -2.56 6.66
C LEU A 183 7.29 -3.84 7.48
N ALA A 184 6.55 -4.92 7.19
CA ALA A 184 6.72 -6.20 7.87
C ALA A 184 8.06 -6.89 7.56
#